data_AF-A0A2X4N4W2-F1
#
_entry.id   AF-A0A2X4N4W2-F1
#
_cell.length_a   1.000
_cell.length_b   1.000
_cell.length_c   1.000
_cell.angle_alpha   90.00
_cell.angle_beta   90.00
_cell.angle_gamma   90.00
#
_symmetry.space_group_name_H-M   'P 1'
#
loop_
_entity.id
_entity.type
_entity.pdbx_description
1 polymer ?
#
loop_
_entity_poly.entity_id
_entity_poly.type
_entity_poly.pdbx_seq_one_letter_code
_entity_poly.pdbx_strand_id
1 'polypeptide(L)'
;MKLNKSGFTFVELIGALFICSLLFVFLIPNMVRQYANLSKLEKELEMKEVLYEEISINKHSNFTNRRGQYYIEVKDKKAKIVDEDTGEEVSY
;
A
#
# COMPACT_ATOMS: atom_id res chain seq x y z
N MET A 1 51.37 2.15 -23.64
CA MET A 1 50.22 1.79 -22.77
C MET A 1 49.45 0.67 -23.45
N LYS A 2 49.81 -0.59 -23.17
CA LYS A 2 49.11 -1.76 -23.73
C LYS A 2 47.78 -1.88 -23.01
N LEU A 3 46.68 -1.54 -23.68
CA LEU A 3 45.35 -1.91 -23.25
C LEU A 3 45.27 -3.45 -23.29
N ASN A 4 45.44 -4.08 -22.13
CA ASN A 4 45.08 -5.48 -21.94
C ASN A 4 43.57 -5.59 -22.15
N LYS A 5 43.16 -5.85 -23.39
CA LYS A 5 41.84 -6.40 -23.70
C LYS A 5 41.80 -7.84 -23.17
N SER A 6 41.68 -8.00 -21.85
CA SER A 6 41.18 -9.25 -21.30
C SER A 6 39.67 -9.21 -21.50
N GLY A 7 39.20 -9.90 -22.54
CA GLY A 7 37.78 -10.05 -22.77
C GLY A 7 37.12 -10.62 -21.52
N PHE A 8 35.93 -10.11 -21.23
CA PHE A 8 35.06 -10.58 -20.15
C PHE A 8 35.07 -12.11 -20.12
N THR A 9 35.66 -12.70 -19.08
CA THR A 9 35.82 -14.15 -19.03
C THR A 9 34.49 -14.80 -18.65
N PHE A 10 34.19 -15.96 -19.22
CA PHE A 10 32.95 -16.70 -18.96
C PHE A 10 32.70 -16.94 -17.45
N VAL A 11 33.77 -17.05 -16.67
CA VAL A 11 33.75 -17.17 -15.21
C VAL A 11 33.23 -15.90 -14.53
N GLU A 12 33.63 -14.71 -15.00
CA GLU A 12 33.13 -13.43 -14.50
C GLU A 12 31.63 -13.24 -14.81
N LEU A 13 31.16 -13.73 -15.97
CA LEU A 13 29.72 -13.76 -16.31
C LEU A 13 28.93 -14.59 -15.31
N ILE A 14 29.39 -15.81 -15.03
CA ILE A 14 28.72 -16.73 -14.10
C ILE A 14 28.73 -16.16 -12.68
N GLY A 15 29.87 -15.59 -12.25
CA GLY A 15 29.98 -14.93 -10.94
C GLY A 15 29.01 -13.76 -10.79
N ALA A 16 28.92 -12.90 -11.81
CA ALA A 16 27.97 -11.78 -11.80
C ALA A 16 26.51 -12.26 -11.78
N LEU A 17 26.15 -13.26 -12.59
CA LEU A 17 24.80 -13.86 -12.60
C LEU A 17 24.43 -14.48 -11.25
N PHE A 18 25.39 -15.14 -10.59
CA PHE A 18 25.18 -15.72 -9.27
C PHE A 18 24.90 -14.63 -8.22
N ILE A 19 25.69 -13.56 -8.20
CA ILE A 19 25.49 -12.43 -7.27
C ILE A 19 24.16 -11.73 -7.55
N CYS A 20 23.82 -11.48 -8.82
CA CYS A 20 22.53 -10.92 -9.20
C CYS A 20 21.37 -11.80 -8.71
N SER A 21 21.49 -13.12 -8.86
CA SER A 21 20.47 -14.07 -8.38
C SER A 21 20.26 -13.97 -6.87
N LEU A 22 21.36 -13.88 -6.09
CA LEU A 22 21.28 -13.69 -4.63
C LEU A 22 20.60 -12.36 -4.28
N LEU A 23 20.93 -11.27 -4.97
CA LEU A 23 20.27 -9.97 -4.75
C LEU A 23 18.76 -10.05 -5.00
N PHE A 24 18.32 -10.70 -6.07
CA PHE A 24 16.89 -10.85 -6.37
C PHE A 24 16.14 -11.65 -5.30
N VAL A 25 16.76 -12.68 -4.71
CA VAL A 25 16.16 -13.46 -3.61
C VAL A 25 15.85 -12.58 -2.38
N PHE A 26 16.65 -11.54 -2.12
CA PHE A 26 16.40 -10.62 -1.00
C PHE A 26 15.52 -9.43 -1.38
N LEU A 27 15.69 -8.86 -2.58
CA LEU A 27 14.97 -7.67 -3.02
C LEU A 27 13.50 -7.96 -3.34
N ILE A 28 13.20 -9.06 -4.03
CA ILE A 28 11.84 -9.35 -4.50
C ILE A 28 10.87 -9.52 -3.33
N PRO A 29 11.14 -10.35 -2.30
CA PRO A 29 10.21 -10.49 -1.17
C PRO A 29 10.00 -9.19 -0.41
N ASN A 30 11.06 -8.37 -0.30
CA ASN A 30 10.99 -7.08 0.38
C ASN A 30 10.09 -6.09 -0.38
N MET A 31 10.26 -5.99 -1.71
CA MET A 31 9.37 -5.17 -2.54
C MET A 31 7.92 -5.65 -2.45
N VAL A 32 7.66 -6.95 -2.61
CA VAL A 32 6.29 -7.51 -2.54
C VAL A 32 5.63 -7.17 -1.20
N ARG A 33 6.36 -7.28 -0.08
CA ARG A 33 5.84 -6.90 1.24
C ARG A 33 5.53 -5.41 1.31
N GLN A 34 6.38 -4.55 0.76
CA GLN A 34 6.13 -3.10 0.74
C GLN A 34 4.90 -2.75 -0.10
N TYR A 35 4.72 -3.36 -1.28
CA TYR A 35 3.53 -3.15 -2.11
C TYR A 35 2.24 -3.58 -1.40
N ALA A 36 2.24 -4.73 -0.73
CA ALA A 36 1.08 -5.21 0.02
C ALA A 36 0.71 -4.30 1.21
N ASN A 37 1.70 -3.66 1.83
CA ASN A 37 1.45 -2.67 2.88
C ASN A 37 0.93 -1.36 2.30
N LEU A 38 1.42 -0.97 1.12
CA LEU A 38 1.03 0.27 0.46
C LEU A 38 -0.43 0.20 0.00
N SER A 39 -0.88 -0.93 -0.54
CA SER A 39 -2.30 -1.09 -0.91
C SER A 39 -3.25 -0.99 0.28
N LYS A 40 -2.83 -1.47 1.46
CA LYS A 40 -3.62 -1.31 2.69
C LYS A 40 -3.69 0.16 3.13
N LEU A 41 -2.55 0.87 3.06
CA LEU A 41 -2.49 2.29 3.40
C LEU A 41 -3.30 3.14 2.44
N GLU A 42 -3.24 2.88 1.13
CA GLU A 42 -4.06 3.55 0.12
C GLU A 42 -5.54 3.40 0.43
N LYS A 43 -5.98 2.18 0.73
CA LYS A 43 -7.38 1.91 1.07
C LYS A 43 -7.82 2.59 2.38
N GLU A 44 -6.98 2.55 3.40
CA GLU A 44 -7.25 3.25 4.67
C GLU A 44 -7.35 4.77 4.45
N LEU A 45 -6.55 5.32 3.54
CA LEU A 45 -6.56 6.74 3.18
C LEU A 45 -7.82 7.11 2.40
N GLU A 46 -8.23 6.29 1.43
CA GLU A 46 -9.50 6.46 0.70
C GLU A 46 -10.70 6.47 1.65
N MET A 47 -10.78 5.50 2.57
CA MET A 47 -11.86 5.44 3.57
C MET A 47 -11.89 6.68 4.47
N LYS A 48 -10.71 7.21 4.85
CA LYS A 48 -10.62 8.47 5.62
C LYS A 48 -11.12 9.65 4.83
N GLU A 49 -10.72 9.77 3.57
CA GLU A 49 -11.16 10.87 2.70
C GLU A 49 -12.68 10.92 2.57
N VAL A 50 -13.30 9.77 2.29
CA VAL A 50 -14.77 9.64 2.24
C VAL A 50 -15.41 10.03 3.56
N LEU A 51 -14.88 9.56 4.70
CA LEU A 51 -15.41 9.89 6.02
C LEU A 51 -15.33 11.39 6.31
N TYR A 52 -14.19 12.03 6.00
CA TYR A 52 -14.01 13.47 6.19
C TYR A 52 -14.92 14.30 5.28
N GLU A 53 -15.12 13.89 4.03
CA GLU A 53 -16.09 14.52 3.14
C GLU A 53 -17.50 14.48 3.73
N GLU A 54 -17.97 13.32 4.18
CA GLU A 54 -19.31 13.18 4.75
C GLU A 54 -19.50 13.99 6.05
N ILE A 55 -18.49 14.02 6.91
CA ILE A 55 -18.48 14.88 8.11
C ILE A 55 -18.53 16.36 7.72
N SER A 56 -17.81 16.76 6.67
CA SER A 56 -17.79 18.14 6.19
C SER A 56 -19.13 18.60 5.60
N ILE A 57 -19.90 17.67 5.02
CA ILE A 57 -21.25 17.89 4.50
C ILE A 57 -22.25 17.97 5.67
N ASN A 58 -22.15 17.04 6.63
CA ASN A 58 -23.11 16.87 7.73
C ASN A 58 -22.58 17.44 9.07
N LYS A 59 -22.17 18.72 9.07
CA LYS A 59 -21.36 19.38 10.12
C LYS A 59 -21.91 19.33 11.56
N HIS A 60 -23.19 19.05 11.79
CA HIS A 60 -23.85 19.36 13.07
C HIS A 60 -24.80 18.28 13.61
N SER A 61 -24.78 17.07 13.07
CA SER A 61 -25.68 16.02 13.54
C SER A 61 -25.02 14.67 13.56
N ASN A 62 -25.40 13.84 14.52
CA ASN A 62 -25.19 12.41 14.43
C ASN A 62 -25.88 11.92 13.15
N PHE A 63 -25.15 11.20 12.32
CA PHE A 63 -25.69 10.72 11.05
C PHE A 63 -25.18 9.33 10.74
N THR A 64 -25.98 8.63 9.95
CA THR A 64 -25.58 7.38 9.30
C THR A 64 -25.84 7.54 7.82
N ASN A 65 -24.84 7.26 7.00
CA ASN A 65 -24.94 7.35 5.55
C ASN A 65 -24.36 6.11 4.88
N ARG A 66 -24.76 5.86 3.64
CA ARG A 66 -24.15 4.85 2.77
C ARG A 66 -23.69 5.50 1.49
N ARG A 67 -22.41 5.32 1.14
CA ARG A 67 -21.82 5.85 -0.09
C ARG A 67 -21.11 4.73 -0.82
N GLY A 68 -21.73 4.25 -1.89
CA GLY A 68 -21.25 3.06 -2.60
C GLY A 68 -21.25 1.85 -1.66
N GLN A 69 -20.10 1.18 -1.56
CA GLN A 69 -19.89 0.05 -0.64
C GLN A 69 -19.56 0.45 0.82
N TYR A 70 -19.46 1.76 1.11
CA TYR A 70 -19.06 2.22 2.44
C TYR A 70 -20.28 2.57 3.31
N TYR A 71 -20.36 1.94 4.48
CA TYR A 71 -21.27 2.32 5.56
C TYR A 71 -20.58 3.29 6.51
N ILE A 72 -21.21 4.43 6.77
CA ILE A 72 -20.63 5.54 7.55
C ILE A 72 -21.55 5.84 8.73
N GLU A 73 -20.97 5.95 9.91
CA GLU A 73 -21.67 6.27 11.15
C GLU A 73 -20.87 7.30 11.94
N VAL A 74 -21.48 8.45 12.20
CA VAL A 74 -20.92 9.50 13.06
C VAL A 74 -21.88 9.73 14.21
N LYS A 75 -21.42 9.47 15.43
CA LYS A 75 -22.19 9.64 16.67
C LYS A 75 -21.36 10.29 17.74
N ASP A 76 -21.84 11.43 18.22
CA ASP A 76 -21.29 12.27 19.28
C ASP A 76 -19.86 12.73 18.99
N LYS A 77 -18.87 11.96 19.43
CA LYS A 77 -17.43 12.20 19.22
C LYS A 77 -16.73 11.03 18.53
N LYS A 78 -17.51 10.09 18.00
CA LYS A 78 -17.01 8.91 17.31
C LYS A 78 -17.42 8.95 15.85
N ALA A 79 -16.48 8.63 14.97
CA ALA A 79 -16.73 8.50 13.54
C ALA A 79 -16.23 7.15 13.07
N LYS A 80 -17.04 6.44 12.30
CA LYS A 80 -16.75 5.09 11.83
C LYS A 80 -17.12 4.99 10.36
N ILE A 81 -16.26 4.33 9.60
CA ILE A 81 -16.53 3.90 8.23
C ILE A 81 -16.17 2.42 8.08
N VAL A 82 -17.05 1.66 7.44
CA VAL A 82 -16.90 0.23 7.18
C VAL A 82 -17.07 -0.02 5.70
N ASP A 83 -16.13 -0.74 5.12
CA ASP A 83 -16.29 -1.31 3.78
C ASP A 83 -17.15 -2.57 3.88
N GLU A 84 -18.36 -2.53 3.32
CA GLU A 84 -19.32 -3.64 3.40
C GLU A 84 -18.87 -4.86 2.58
N ASP A 85 -17.99 -4.70 1.59
CA ASP A 85 -17.51 -5.79 0.74
C ASP A 85 -16.37 -6.58 1.38
N THR A 86 -15.49 -5.90 2.12
CA THR A 86 -14.30 -6.52 2.74
C THR A 86 -14.39 -6.65 4.26
N GLY A 87 -15.30 -5.92 4.89
CA GLY A 87 -15.43 -5.85 6.35
C GLY A 87 -14.36 -5.02 7.05
N GLU A 88 -13.51 -4.31 6.31
CA GLU A 88 -12.50 -3.42 6.89
C GLU A 88 -13.15 -2.18 7.51
N GLU A 89 -12.65 -1.77 8.67
CA GLU A 89 -13.22 -0.69 9.48
C GLU A 89 -12.15 0.33 9.87
N VAL A 90 -12.47 1.61 9.73
CA VAL A 90 -11.70 2.73 10.27
C VAL A 90 -12.57 3.50 11.24
N SER A 91 -12.07 3.76 12.46
CA SER A 91 -12.78 4.51 13.50
C SER A 91 -11.91 5.57 14.18
N TYR A 92 -12.56 6.63 14.67
CA TYR A 92 -12.00 7.80 15.33
C TYR A 92 -12.82 8.19 16.55
#